data_AF-A0A8S3Z0Q3-F1
#
_entry.id   AF-A0A8S3Z0Q3-F1
#
_cell.length_a   1.000
_cell.length_b   1.000
_cell.length_c   1.000
_cell.angle_alpha   90.00
_cell.angle_beta   90.00
_cell.angle_gamma   90.00
#
_symmetry.space_group_name_H-M   'P 1'
#
loop_
_entity.id
_entity.type
_entity.pdbx_description
1 polymer ?
#
loop_
_entity_poly.entity_id
_entity_poly.type
_entity_poly.pdbx_seq_one_letter_code
_entity_poly.pdbx_strand_id
1 'polypeptide(L)'
;MKQQFTDNTQRFNRLMVSGGMVLASQSQLLCYFLMILDHMIYSSLLSLPLPLMVFLWGMLSVPRPSKTFWVAVITYTESMVVCKYFYQFAFFPWNDITNKDSPFFPPRIMGIEKAANYANVDIALLLALFLHRSILRKYGLWRDAADITADMEAAGVMEKTLSDSSTDDSYYTESEQLESYKETGVNSRFWNGMYFVLNPFANFFREVTQAHYSATTDMYTPMFFCDLVLFLVLVFGFNSFGPVDTTGEENVAKYLRDSKIPIPFVIMLITQFIFILIDRAIFLRKFVLGKYIFQILLVMIIHVWMFFVLPAITRRSFYNNSAAQIWYFIKSIYFGLSAHQICCGYPVRTIGNILTKNYGFANLILYKGFLAIPFLLELRALMDWTWSDSTLAIGNWLQMEDIYANIFVIKCWREFEKKFPQERAVKKSTAVKYLAGGALLISIIAIVWFPLLFFSFLHMVFIRNPPLEATMTISIDGYQPLLTATATGDSIRSLTQAEFNLLKSHYARDRNTYSFLSNYEPEDVTLIQFDGKSLSIWGVSPIGKEALVQDLRKSHRGKLFLSVRLKFL
;
A
#
# COMPACT_ATOMS: atom_id res chain seq x y z
N MET A 1 48.49 -10.98 -15.45
CA MET A 1 47.96 -10.08 -14.39
C MET A 1 48.01 -8.60 -14.78
N LYS A 2 49.16 -7.99 -15.11
CA LYS A 2 49.24 -6.57 -15.58
C LYS A 2 48.40 -6.27 -16.83
N GLN A 3 48.35 -7.17 -17.81
CA GLN A 3 47.60 -6.99 -19.07
C GLN A 3 46.07 -7.07 -18.88
N GLN A 4 45.60 -7.99 -18.03
CA GLN A 4 44.19 -8.06 -17.60
C GLN A 4 43.79 -6.83 -16.76
N PHE A 5 44.69 -6.29 -15.95
CA PHE A 5 44.45 -5.06 -15.18
C PHE A 5 44.31 -3.84 -16.10
N THR A 6 45.15 -3.70 -17.13
CA THR A 6 45.04 -2.62 -18.12
C THR A 6 43.77 -2.73 -18.96
N ASP A 7 43.39 -3.94 -19.39
CA ASP A 7 42.14 -4.17 -20.15
C ASP A 7 40.90 -3.90 -19.28
N ASN A 8 40.91 -4.30 -18.00
CA ASN A 8 39.82 -4.03 -17.06
C ASN A 8 39.72 -2.52 -16.72
N THR A 9 40.85 -1.82 -16.61
CA THR A 9 40.87 -0.36 -16.39
C THR A 9 40.26 0.38 -17.58
N GLN A 10 40.53 -0.06 -18.81
CA GLN A 10 39.89 0.48 -20.01
C GLN A 10 38.38 0.17 -20.06
N ARG A 11 37.94 -1.02 -19.64
CA ARG A 11 36.51 -1.37 -19.56
C ARG A 11 35.77 -0.53 -18.51
N PHE A 12 36.36 -0.35 -17.33
CA PHE A 12 35.77 0.48 -16.28
C PHE A 12 35.72 1.95 -16.69
N ASN A 13 36.78 2.49 -17.29
CA ASN A 13 36.77 3.87 -17.79
C ASN A 13 35.73 4.07 -18.91
N ARG A 14 35.57 3.09 -19.82
CA ARG A 14 34.51 3.13 -20.84
C ARG A 14 33.12 3.10 -20.21
N LEU A 15 32.90 2.31 -19.16
CA LEU A 15 31.64 2.26 -18.42
C LEU A 15 31.36 3.58 -17.70
N MET A 16 32.37 4.19 -17.07
CA MET A 16 32.23 5.49 -16.41
C MET A 16 31.93 6.61 -17.41
N VAL A 17 32.62 6.62 -18.56
CA VAL A 17 32.35 7.58 -19.64
C VAL A 17 30.95 7.37 -20.23
N SER A 18 30.53 6.13 -20.49
CA SER A 18 29.18 5.87 -20.99
C SER A 18 28.11 6.24 -19.96
N GLY A 19 28.34 5.95 -18.67
CA GLY A 19 27.48 6.37 -17.58
C GLY A 19 27.34 7.89 -17.50
N GLY A 20 28.44 8.62 -17.60
CA GLY A 20 28.44 10.08 -17.66
C GLY A 20 27.66 10.63 -18.86
N MET A 21 27.81 10.01 -20.04
CA MET A 21 27.05 10.39 -21.24
C MET A 21 25.54 10.13 -21.09
N VAL A 22 25.15 9.01 -20.47
CA VAL A 22 23.74 8.69 -20.19
C VAL A 22 23.13 9.71 -19.23
N LEU A 23 23.85 10.06 -18.15
CA LEU A 23 23.39 11.06 -17.19
C LEU A 23 23.27 12.45 -17.83
N ALA A 24 24.20 12.84 -18.70
CA ALA A 24 24.13 14.09 -19.43
C ALA A 24 22.94 14.11 -20.41
N SER A 25 22.72 13.00 -21.12
CA SER A 25 21.63 12.84 -22.08
C SER A 25 20.24 12.86 -21.41
N GLN A 26 20.11 12.26 -20.23
CA GLN A 26 18.87 12.20 -19.45
C GLN A 26 18.90 13.12 -18.22
N SER A 27 19.57 14.26 -18.35
CA SER A 27 19.77 15.22 -17.24
C SER A 27 18.46 15.78 -16.67
N GLN A 28 17.40 15.85 -17.48
CA GLN A 28 16.05 16.23 -17.00
C GLN A 28 15.49 15.22 -16.00
N LEU A 29 15.53 13.92 -16.33
CA LEU A 29 15.06 12.85 -15.44
C LEU A 29 15.90 12.77 -14.16
N LEU A 30 17.21 13.02 -14.27
CA LEU A 30 18.10 13.10 -13.11
C LEU A 30 17.69 14.23 -12.15
N CYS A 31 17.37 15.43 -12.67
CA CYS A 31 16.90 16.53 -11.85
C CYS A 31 15.58 16.19 -11.15
N TYR A 32 14.62 15.61 -11.87
CA TYR A 32 13.35 15.17 -11.28
C TYR A 32 13.54 14.11 -10.20
N PHE A 33 14.42 13.14 -10.44
CA PHE A 33 14.77 12.13 -9.44
C PHE A 33 15.34 12.77 -8.18
N LEU A 34 16.28 13.71 -8.30
CA LEU A 34 16.87 14.40 -7.16
C LEU A 34 15.85 15.27 -6.41
N MET A 35 14.91 15.92 -7.10
CA MET A 35 13.81 16.66 -6.47
C MET A 35 12.88 15.75 -5.65
N ILE A 36 12.56 14.56 -6.17
CA ILE A 36 11.75 13.57 -5.46
C ILE A 36 12.53 12.98 -4.27
N LEU A 37 13.81 12.67 -4.47
CA LEU A 37 14.71 12.15 -3.43
C LEU A 37 14.87 13.15 -2.28
N ASP A 38 15.02 14.43 -2.59
CA ASP A 38 15.07 15.51 -1.62
C ASP A 38 13.84 15.51 -0.72
N HIS A 39 12.65 15.44 -1.33
CA HIS A 39 11.41 15.38 -0.58
C HIS A 39 11.26 14.08 0.22
N MET A 40 11.70 12.94 -0.31
CA MET A 40 11.68 11.67 0.41
C MET A 40 12.54 11.69 1.69
N ILE A 41 13.70 12.33 1.63
CA ILE A 41 14.64 12.38 2.76
C ILE A 41 14.17 13.40 3.80
N TYR A 42 13.84 14.62 3.38
CA TYR A 42 13.51 15.70 4.33
C TYR A 42 12.04 15.70 4.76
N SER A 43 11.11 15.19 3.92
CA SER A 43 9.66 15.07 4.22
C SER A 43 9.05 16.29 4.88
N SER A 44 9.35 17.47 4.32
CA SER A 44 9.02 18.76 4.91
C SER A 44 8.09 19.57 4.01
N LEU A 45 7.41 20.55 4.60
CA LEU A 45 6.58 21.50 3.86
C LEU A 45 7.42 22.35 2.90
N LEU A 46 8.69 22.66 3.25
CA LEU A 46 9.61 23.38 2.36
C LEU A 46 10.06 22.53 1.16
N SER A 47 10.19 21.21 1.31
CA SER A 47 10.55 20.35 0.17
C SER A 47 9.34 19.93 -0.67
N LEU A 48 8.11 20.04 -0.16
CA LEU A 48 6.87 19.62 -0.83
C LEU A 48 6.60 20.31 -2.20
N PRO A 49 6.88 21.61 -2.40
CA PRO A 49 6.67 22.25 -3.70
C PRO A 49 7.52 21.66 -4.83
N LEU A 50 8.69 21.06 -4.53
CA LEU A 50 9.56 20.48 -5.55
C LEU A 50 8.87 19.34 -6.33
N PRO A 51 8.43 18.23 -5.71
CA PRO A 51 7.74 17.16 -6.43
C PRO A 51 6.40 17.63 -7.04
N LEU A 52 5.69 18.58 -6.41
CA LEU A 52 4.48 19.17 -7.01
C LEU A 52 4.80 19.89 -8.32
N MET A 53 5.87 20.69 -8.36
CA MET A 53 6.34 21.33 -9.61
C MET A 53 6.75 20.28 -10.65
N VAL A 54 7.37 19.17 -10.25
CA VAL A 54 7.71 18.07 -11.17
C VAL A 54 6.46 17.46 -11.82
N PHE A 55 5.48 17.02 -11.01
CA PHE A 55 4.34 16.25 -11.52
C PHE A 55 3.23 17.11 -12.12
N LEU A 56 3.08 18.36 -11.69
CA LEU A 56 1.99 19.25 -12.13
C LEU A 56 2.41 20.28 -13.18
N TRP A 57 3.72 20.52 -13.35
CA TRP A 57 4.23 21.48 -14.34
C TRP A 57 5.31 20.88 -15.24
N GLY A 58 6.40 20.35 -14.67
CA GLY A 58 7.55 19.88 -15.43
C GLY A 58 7.24 18.70 -16.36
N MET A 59 6.62 17.63 -15.85
CA MET A 59 6.31 16.44 -16.66
C MET A 59 5.07 16.59 -17.55
N LEU A 60 4.26 17.64 -17.33
CA LEU A 60 3.05 17.90 -18.12
C LEU A 60 3.27 18.90 -19.26
N SER A 61 4.39 19.63 -19.28
CA SER A 61 4.69 20.58 -20.36
C SER A 61 5.08 19.86 -21.65
N VAL A 62 4.41 20.21 -22.76
CA VAL A 62 4.68 19.71 -24.11
C VAL A 62 5.31 20.83 -24.95
N PRO A 63 6.38 20.59 -25.74
CA PRO A 63 7.16 19.35 -25.87
C PRO A 63 8.23 19.16 -24.78
N ARG A 64 8.56 20.20 -24.02
CA ARG A 64 9.57 20.19 -22.95
C ARG A 64 9.30 21.30 -21.93
N PRO A 65 9.87 21.21 -20.71
CA PRO A 65 9.72 22.25 -19.71
C PRO A 65 10.31 23.58 -20.19
N SER A 66 9.58 24.65 -19.89
CA SER A 66 9.94 26.02 -20.25
C SER A 66 11.18 26.50 -19.49
N LYS A 67 11.82 27.55 -20.00
CA LYS A 67 12.88 28.26 -19.27
C LYS A 67 12.36 28.79 -17.91
N THR A 68 11.11 29.24 -17.87
CA THR A 68 10.46 29.75 -16.64
C THR A 68 10.37 28.69 -15.56
N PHE A 69 10.03 27.44 -15.91
CA PHE A 69 10.04 26.32 -14.98
C PHE A 69 11.43 26.12 -14.35
N TRP A 70 12.48 26.04 -15.18
CA TRP A 70 13.84 25.80 -14.67
C TRP A 70 14.38 26.95 -13.82
N VAL A 71 14.11 28.20 -14.22
CA VAL A 71 14.48 29.38 -13.41
C VAL A 71 13.74 29.35 -12.07
N ALA A 72 12.43 29.07 -12.07
CA ALA A 72 11.64 28.98 -10.85
C ALA A 72 12.16 27.89 -9.90
N VAL A 73 12.48 26.70 -10.41
CA VAL A 73 13.03 25.59 -9.61
C VAL A 73 14.40 25.98 -9.03
N ILE A 74 15.31 26.54 -9.83
CA ILE A 74 16.63 26.99 -9.35
C ILE A 74 16.46 28.03 -8.24
N THR A 75 15.71 29.10 -8.49
CA THR A 75 15.49 30.17 -7.51
C THR A 75 14.81 29.64 -6.24
N TYR A 76 13.86 28.71 -6.37
CA TYR A 76 13.23 28.07 -5.22
C TYR A 76 14.24 27.26 -4.40
N THR A 77 15.05 26.41 -5.04
CA THR A 77 16.08 25.62 -4.34
C THR A 77 17.14 26.50 -3.67
N GLU A 78 17.58 27.58 -4.30
CA GLU A 78 18.48 28.56 -3.69
C GLU A 78 17.86 29.21 -2.45
N SER A 79 16.60 29.67 -2.57
CA SER A 79 15.88 30.26 -1.44
C SER A 79 15.68 29.28 -0.29
N MET A 80 15.42 28.01 -0.60
CA MET A 80 15.25 26.94 0.38
C MET A 80 16.56 26.66 1.12
N VAL A 81 17.71 26.59 0.42
CA VAL A 81 19.03 26.39 1.04
C VAL A 81 19.37 27.56 1.98
N VAL A 82 19.16 28.81 1.52
CA VAL A 82 19.40 30.01 2.34
C VAL A 82 18.49 30.02 3.57
N CYS A 83 17.21 29.65 3.40
CA CYS A 83 16.26 29.51 4.50
C CYS A 83 16.74 28.46 5.52
N LYS A 84 17.05 27.23 5.07
CA LYS A 84 17.55 26.15 5.93
C LYS A 84 18.85 26.56 6.66
N TYR A 85 19.76 27.26 5.98
CA TYR A 85 21.00 27.78 6.56
C TYR A 85 20.73 28.77 7.70
N PHE A 86 19.84 29.74 7.48
CA PHE A 86 19.48 30.75 8.49
C PHE A 86 18.96 30.12 9.79
N TYR A 87 18.22 29.01 9.70
CA TYR A 87 17.67 28.36 10.87
C TYR A 87 18.60 27.37 11.60
N GLN A 88 19.84 27.17 11.11
CA GLN A 88 20.83 26.36 11.83
C GLN A 88 21.45 27.08 13.04
N PHE A 89 21.33 28.40 13.12
CA PHE A 89 21.89 29.16 14.22
C PHE A 89 21.21 28.82 15.55
N ALA A 90 22.00 28.79 16.63
CA ALA A 90 21.53 28.44 17.97
C ALA A 90 20.70 29.54 18.66
N PHE A 91 20.34 30.63 17.97
CA PHE A 91 19.52 31.69 18.58
C PHE A 91 18.05 31.30 18.71
N PHE A 92 17.59 30.30 17.98
CA PHE A 92 16.19 29.89 17.97
C PHE A 92 15.86 28.95 19.15
N PRO A 93 14.83 29.26 19.96
CA PRO A 93 14.49 28.47 21.15
C PRO A 93 14.20 26.99 20.88
N TRP A 94 13.69 26.67 19.68
CA TRP A 94 13.37 25.30 19.30
C TRP A 94 14.58 24.43 18.94
N ASN A 95 15.76 25.02 18.75
CA ASN A 95 16.99 24.29 18.45
C ASN A 95 17.62 23.66 19.71
N ASP A 96 17.18 24.05 20.90
CA ASP A 96 17.64 23.52 22.19
C ASP A 96 16.69 22.47 22.80
N ILE A 97 15.48 22.31 22.24
CA ILE A 97 14.44 21.41 22.77
C ILE A 97 14.77 19.94 22.44
N THR A 98 14.74 19.08 23.47
CA THR A 98 15.13 17.65 23.42
C THR A 98 14.05 16.69 22.90
N ASN A 99 12.88 17.19 22.50
CA ASN A 99 11.76 16.35 22.06
C ASN A 99 11.85 15.97 20.57
N LYS A 100 12.96 15.32 20.20
CA LYS A 100 13.36 15.04 18.82
C LYS A 100 12.61 13.88 18.15
N ASP A 101 11.81 13.12 18.86
CA ASP A 101 11.23 11.88 18.32
C ASP A 101 9.77 11.99 17.89
N SER A 102 9.10 13.10 18.22
CA SER A 102 7.71 13.30 17.80
C SER A 102 7.61 13.62 16.29
N PRO A 103 6.71 12.95 15.54
CA PRO A 103 6.54 13.23 14.11
C PRO A 103 5.92 14.60 13.82
N PHE A 104 5.17 15.18 14.78
CA PHE A 104 4.52 16.48 14.64
C PHE A 104 5.29 17.65 15.25
N PHE A 105 6.59 17.51 15.43
CA PHE A 105 7.41 18.64 15.87
C PHE A 105 7.37 19.77 14.82
N PRO A 106 6.87 20.98 15.15
CA PRO A 106 6.62 22.01 14.13
C PRO A 106 7.85 22.40 13.28
N PRO A 107 9.07 22.54 13.85
CA PRO A 107 10.27 22.76 13.04
C PRO A 107 10.58 21.62 12.08
N ARG A 108 10.26 20.37 12.42
CA ARG A 108 10.44 19.22 11.53
C ARG A 108 9.44 19.24 10.37
N ILE A 109 8.15 19.49 10.65
CA ILE A 109 7.13 19.63 9.61
C ILE A 109 7.50 20.75 8.63
N MET A 110 7.96 21.89 9.15
CA MET A 110 8.40 23.00 8.32
C MET A 110 9.71 22.70 7.57
N GLY A 111 10.57 21.79 8.04
CA GLY A 111 11.87 21.51 7.42
C GLY A 111 12.99 22.42 7.89
N ILE A 112 12.87 22.91 9.12
CA ILE A 112 13.70 23.93 9.78
C ILE A 112 14.55 23.31 10.92
N GLU A 113 14.53 21.98 11.06
CA GLU A 113 15.26 21.26 12.10
C GLU A 113 16.79 21.42 11.97
N LYS A 114 17.45 21.63 13.12
CA LYS A 114 18.90 21.68 13.20
C LYS A 114 19.50 20.27 13.04
N ALA A 115 20.24 20.05 11.94
CA ALA A 115 20.85 18.76 11.63
C ALA A 115 22.24 18.96 11.01
N ALA A 116 23.18 18.04 11.25
CA ALA A 116 24.55 18.17 10.73
C ALA A 116 24.64 18.09 9.19
N ASN A 117 23.75 17.33 8.55
CA ASN A 117 23.72 17.07 7.10
C ASN A 117 22.48 17.68 6.43
N TYR A 118 22.04 18.86 6.88
CA TYR A 118 20.75 19.44 6.49
C TYR A 118 20.64 19.87 5.01
N ALA A 119 21.76 20.06 4.30
CA ALA A 119 21.78 20.60 2.93
C ALA A 119 22.47 19.71 1.88
N ASN A 120 22.90 18.49 2.23
CA ASN A 120 23.71 17.66 1.30
C ASN A 120 22.95 17.33 0.01
N VAL A 121 21.66 16.98 0.12
CA VAL A 121 20.82 16.64 -1.04
C VAL A 121 20.42 17.90 -1.80
N ASP A 122 20.14 19.00 -1.09
CA ASP A 122 19.83 20.29 -1.70
C ASP A 122 21.00 20.81 -2.57
N ILE A 123 22.24 20.69 -2.08
CA ILE A 123 23.45 21.10 -2.82
C ILE A 123 23.68 20.19 -4.03
N ALA A 124 23.48 18.88 -3.88
CA ALA A 124 23.56 17.95 -4.99
C ALA A 124 22.49 18.24 -6.07
N LEU A 125 21.27 18.57 -5.65
CA LEU A 125 20.18 19.01 -6.53
C LEU A 125 20.53 20.31 -7.25
N LEU A 126 21.05 21.32 -6.54
CA LEU A 126 21.44 22.60 -7.12
C LEU A 126 22.54 22.41 -8.18
N LEU A 127 23.56 21.58 -7.90
CA LEU A 127 24.59 21.23 -8.86
C LEU A 127 24.00 20.57 -10.12
N ALA A 128 23.07 19.63 -9.95
CA ALA A 128 22.41 18.96 -11.07
C ALA A 128 21.56 19.92 -11.91
N LEU A 129 20.84 20.86 -11.27
CA LEU A 129 20.05 21.88 -11.96
C LEU A 129 20.94 22.84 -12.78
N PHE A 130 22.07 23.28 -12.23
CA PHE A 130 23.03 24.09 -12.98
C PHE A 130 23.70 23.33 -14.12
N LEU A 131 24.01 22.04 -13.91
CA LEU A 131 24.52 21.17 -14.97
C LEU A 131 23.49 21.04 -16.09
N HIS A 132 22.22 20.75 -15.78
CA HIS A 132 21.16 20.69 -16.76
C HIS A 132 20.98 22.02 -17.51
N ARG A 133 21.00 23.15 -16.80
CA ARG A 133 20.98 24.50 -17.41
C ARG A 133 22.14 24.72 -18.38
N SER A 134 23.36 24.30 -18.01
CA SER A 134 24.54 24.41 -18.88
C SER A 134 24.39 23.58 -20.17
N ILE A 135 23.80 22.39 -20.06
CA ILE A 135 23.52 21.50 -21.18
C ILE A 135 22.48 22.15 -22.11
N LEU A 136 21.38 22.68 -21.56
CA LEU A 136 20.36 23.39 -22.34
C LEU A 136 20.92 24.62 -23.06
N ARG A 137 21.83 25.38 -22.42
CA ARG A 137 22.51 26.51 -23.04
C ARG A 137 23.42 26.08 -24.18
N LYS A 138 24.19 25.00 -23.99
CA LYS A 138 25.08 24.45 -25.03
C LYS A 138 24.33 24.05 -26.30
N TYR A 139 23.12 23.50 -26.16
CA TYR A 139 22.28 23.10 -27.29
C TYR A 139 21.38 24.23 -27.82
N GLY A 140 21.51 25.48 -27.34
CA GLY A 140 20.67 26.60 -27.77
C GLY A 140 19.19 26.48 -27.35
N LEU A 141 18.89 25.55 -26.46
CA LEU A 141 17.53 25.26 -25.99
C LEU A 141 17.07 26.25 -24.92
N TRP A 142 17.96 27.00 -24.29
CA TRP A 142 17.66 27.99 -23.25
C TRP A 142 17.24 29.35 -23.85
N ARG A 143 16.02 29.44 -24.41
CA ARG A 143 15.45 30.65 -25.05
C ARG A 143 14.08 31.01 -24.45
N ASP A 144 13.64 32.26 -24.63
CA ASP A 144 12.31 32.71 -24.21
C ASP A 144 11.25 32.37 -25.27
N ALA A 145 9.99 32.26 -24.84
CA ALA A 145 8.88 31.92 -25.74
C ALA A 145 8.72 32.95 -26.88
N ALA A 146 8.97 34.22 -26.59
CA ALA A 146 8.93 35.32 -27.57
C ALA A 146 9.98 35.18 -28.68
N ASP A 147 11.18 34.69 -28.34
CA ASP A 147 12.24 34.47 -29.32
C ASP A 147 11.87 33.32 -30.28
N ILE A 148 11.14 32.32 -29.76
CA ILE A 148 10.68 31.17 -30.53
C ILE A 148 9.55 31.58 -31.48
N THR A 149 8.57 32.37 -31.01
CA THR A 149 7.48 32.85 -31.86
C THR A 149 7.98 33.75 -32.98
N ALA A 150 8.95 34.64 -32.69
CA ALA A 150 9.56 35.49 -33.70
C ALA A 150 10.29 34.67 -34.80
N ASP A 151 11.02 33.62 -34.41
CA ASP A 151 11.68 32.71 -35.35
C ASP A 151 10.66 31.89 -36.17
N MET A 152 9.55 31.46 -35.56
CA MET A 152 8.48 30.71 -36.24
C MET A 152 7.72 31.59 -37.24
N GLU A 153 7.42 32.83 -36.89
CA GLU A 153 6.82 33.81 -37.80
C GLU A 153 7.77 34.11 -38.97
N ALA A 154 9.06 34.29 -38.70
CA ALA A 154 10.08 34.47 -39.74
C ALA A 154 10.20 33.23 -40.65
N ALA A 155 10.14 32.02 -40.09
CA ALA A 155 10.16 30.77 -40.86
C ALA A 155 8.88 30.58 -41.69
N GLY A 156 7.70 30.91 -41.16
CA GLY A 156 6.43 30.84 -41.88
C GLY A 156 6.36 31.86 -43.03
N VAL A 157 6.93 33.06 -42.85
CA VAL A 157 7.10 34.04 -43.94
C VAL A 157 8.07 33.51 -45.00
N MET A 158 9.17 32.86 -44.61
CA MET A 158 10.11 32.25 -45.55
C MET A 158 9.47 31.09 -46.33
N GLU A 159 8.68 30.22 -45.68
CA GLU A 159 7.94 29.14 -46.33
C GLU A 159 6.86 29.65 -47.29
N LYS A 160 6.15 30.72 -46.92
CA LYS A 160 5.20 31.40 -47.81
C LYS A 160 5.89 32.03 -49.03
N THR A 161 7.09 32.58 -48.84
CA THR A 161 7.91 33.13 -49.93
C THR A 161 8.46 32.04 -50.87
N LEU A 162 8.60 30.79 -50.38
CA LEU A 162 9.05 29.62 -51.15
C LEU A 162 7.92 28.86 -51.84
N SER A 163 6.66 29.04 -51.40
CA SER A 163 5.48 28.33 -51.93
C SER A 163 4.67 29.12 -52.97
N ASP A 164 5.01 30.39 -53.22
CA ASP A 164 4.38 31.26 -54.25
C ASP A 164 4.76 30.90 -55.71
N SER A 165 4.99 29.62 -56.01
CA SER A 165 5.11 29.11 -57.38
C SER A 165 4.17 27.93 -57.66
N SER A 166 2.87 28.06 -57.35
CA SER A 166 1.79 27.51 -58.20
C SER A 166 0.40 27.81 -57.64
N THR A 167 -0.29 28.67 -58.39
CA THR A 167 -1.73 28.70 -58.70
C THR A 167 -2.72 29.10 -57.59
N ASP A 168 -3.40 30.21 -57.91
CA ASP A 168 -4.66 30.70 -57.37
C ASP A 168 -5.69 29.61 -57.08
N ASP A 169 -6.37 29.74 -55.95
CA ASP A 169 -7.83 29.62 -55.91
C ASP A 169 -8.41 30.48 -54.79
N SER A 170 -9.21 31.46 -55.21
CA SER A 170 -9.98 32.38 -54.39
C SER A 170 -11.45 31.98 -54.43
N TYR A 171 -12.18 31.83 -53.32
CA TYR A 171 -13.65 32.02 -53.27
C TYR A 171 -14.14 32.38 -51.84
N TYR A 172 -14.79 33.57 -51.74
CA TYR A 172 -15.77 34.20 -50.82
C TYR A 172 -15.92 33.74 -49.35
N THR A 173 -15.79 34.61 -48.32
CA THR A 173 -16.63 35.75 -47.83
C THR A 173 -17.89 35.32 -47.06
N GLU A 174 -18.00 35.65 -45.77
CA GLU A 174 -19.11 36.49 -45.26
C GLU A 174 -18.83 37.08 -43.87
N SER A 175 -19.33 38.29 -43.71
CA SER A 175 -19.22 39.19 -42.58
C SER A 175 -20.38 39.03 -41.59
N GLU A 176 -20.04 39.21 -40.31
CA GLU A 176 -20.80 39.93 -39.29
C GLU A 176 -21.97 39.26 -38.50
N GLN A 177 -21.95 39.64 -37.21
CA GLN A 177 -23.02 39.66 -36.19
C GLN A 177 -23.25 38.42 -35.31
N LEU A 178 -22.86 38.55 -34.03
CA LEU A 178 -23.86 38.60 -32.96
C LEU A 178 -23.32 39.41 -31.75
N GLU A 179 -23.84 40.62 -31.59
CA GLU A 179 -23.90 41.29 -30.29
C GLU A 179 -24.89 40.57 -29.36
N SER A 180 -24.70 40.81 -28.06
CA SER A 180 -25.63 40.60 -26.94
C SER A 180 -25.63 39.25 -26.23
N TYR A 181 -25.04 39.23 -25.03
CA TYR A 181 -25.85 38.99 -23.82
C TYR A 181 -25.44 39.93 -22.68
N LYS A 182 -26.47 40.38 -21.96
CA LYS A 182 -26.54 41.47 -20.99
C LYS A 182 -25.78 41.23 -19.68
N GLU A 183 -25.44 42.37 -19.08
CA GLU A 183 -25.01 42.66 -17.71
C GLU A 183 -25.46 41.67 -16.60
N THR A 184 -24.55 41.44 -15.66
CA THR A 184 -24.75 41.67 -14.21
C THR A 184 -23.36 41.91 -13.61
N GLY A 185 -23.08 43.02 -12.93
CA GLY A 185 -23.69 43.36 -11.65
C GLY A 185 -22.87 42.73 -10.52
N VAL A 186 -21.87 43.48 -10.03
CA VAL A 186 -21.28 43.36 -8.69
C VAL A 186 -20.58 42.02 -8.35
N ASN A 187 -19.35 41.83 -8.84
CA ASN A 187 -18.29 41.06 -8.13
C ASN A 187 -16.88 41.17 -8.77
N SER A 188 -16.58 42.27 -9.46
CA SER A 188 -15.59 42.27 -10.56
C SER A 188 -14.13 42.55 -10.19
N ARG A 189 -13.72 42.70 -8.93
CA ARG A 189 -12.26 42.83 -8.63
C ARG A 189 -11.61 41.50 -8.28
N PHE A 190 -12.29 40.69 -7.49
CA PHE A 190 -11.79 39.37 -7.09
C PHE A 190 -11.85 38.37 -8.24
N TRP A 191 -12.96 38.30 -8.97
CA TRP A 191 -13.09 37.39 -10.12
C TRP A 191 -12.22 37.81 -11.31
N ASN A 192 -12.02 39.11 -11.54
CA ASN A 192 -11.08 39.57 -12.58
C ASN A 192 -9.61 39.33 -12.18
N GLY A 193 -9.28 39.48 -10.89
CA GLY A 193 -7.95 39.11 -10.36
C GLY A 193 -7.70 37.60 -10.42
N MET A 194 -8.70 36.80 -10.04
CA MET A 194 -8.63 35.33 -10.15
C MET A 194 -8.55 34.89 -11.61
N TYR A 195 -9.30 35.52 -12.51
CA TYR A 195 -9.21 35.27 -13.95
C TYR A 195 -7.82 35.59 -14.49
N PHE A 196 -7.21 36.70 -14.08
CA PHE A 196 -5.82 37.04 -14.46
C PHE A 196 -4.81 35.98 -13.98
N VAL A 197 -4.96 35.45 -12.76
CA VAL A 197 -4.11 34.38 -12.22
C VAL A 197 -4.37 33.03 -12.90
N LEU A 198 -5.63 32.69 -13.18
CA LEU A 198 -6.04 31.41 -13.75
C LEU A 198 -5.88 31.35 -15.27
N ASN A 199 -5.89 32.47 -15.99
CA ASN A 199 -5.75 32.53 -17.44
C ASN A 199 -4.47 31.83 -17.97
N PRO A 200 -3.25 32.07 -17.41
CA PRO A 200 -2.07 31.31 -17.84
C PRO A 200 -2.18 29.81 -17.55
N PHE A 201 -2.81 29.41 -16.44
CA PHE A 201 -3.06 27.99 -16.15
C PHE A 201 -4.10 27.38 -17.09
N ALA A 202 -5.14 28.12 -17.47
CA ALA A 202 -6.14 27.69 -18.43
C ALA A 202 -5.56 27.57 -19.85
N ASN A 203 -4.66 28.47 -20.23
CA ASN A 203 -3.93 28.41 -21.49
C ASN A 203 -2.96 27.21 -21.51
N PHE A 204 -2.17 27.02 -20.45
CA PHE A 204 -1.34 25.83 -20.30
C PHE A 204 -2.17 24.54 -20.35
N PHE A 205 -3.30 24.51 -19.65
CA PHE A 205 -4.23 23.39 -19.68
C PHE A 205 -4.74 23.11 -21.10
N ARG A 206 -5.12 24.14 -21.85
CA ARG A 206 -5.55 24.01 -23.24
C ARG A 206 -4.43 23.46 -24.13
N GLU A 207 -3.20 23.94 -23.96
CA GLU A 207 -2.02 23.46 -24.70
C GLU A 207 -1.72 21.98 -24.44
N VAL A 208 -1.81 21.55 -23.18
CA VAL A 208 -1.59 20.13 -22.81
C VAL A 208 -2.69 19.23 -23.35
N THR A 209 -3.95 19.69 -23.34
CA THR A 209 -5.09 18.86 -23.74
C THR A 209 -5.33 18.85 -25.25
N GLN A 210 -4.95 19.92 -25.95
CA GLN A 210 -5.17 20.13 -27.39
C GLN A 210 -3.85 20.34 -28.14
N ALA A 211 -2.87 19.46 -27.92
CA ALA A 211 -1.60 19.52 -28.65
C ALA A 211 -1.84 19.28 -30.17
N HIS A 212 -1.30 20.17 -31.02
CA HIS A 212 -1.42 20.09 -32.48
C HIS A 212 -0.79 18.81 -33.07
N TYR A 213 0.22 18.26 -32.39
CA TYR A 213 0.83 16.98 -32.72
C TYR A 213 1.14 16.22 -31.44
N SER A 214 0.67 14.98 -31.33
CA SER A 214 0.96 14.12 -30.19
C SER A 214 1.31 12.70 -30.66
N ALA A 215 2.49 12.24 -30.27
CA ALA A 215 2.97 10.90 -30.58
C ALA A 215 2.32 9.88 -29.62
N THR A 216 1.17 9.34 -30.04
CA THR A 216 0.37 8.41 -29.22
C THR A 216 1.17 7.21 -28.77
N THR A 217 1.24 7.01 -27.45
CA THR A 217 1.93 5.88 -26.83
C THR A 217 1.03 5.22 -25.79
N ASP A 218 1.11 3.89 -25.65
CA ASP A 218 0.39 3.14 -24.62
C ASP A 218 1.31 2.83 -23.43
N MET A 219 1.18 3.64 -22.38
CA MET A 219 1.90 3.50 -21.12
C MET A 219 1.03 2.89 -20.01
N TYR A 220 -0.16 2.35 -20.31
CA TYR A 220 -1.03 1.81 -19.27
C TYR A 220 -0.47 0.55 -18.62
N THR A 221 0.16 -0.32 -19.41
CA THR A 221 0.77 -1.54 -18.85
C THR A 221 1.82 -1.23 -17.78
N PRO A 222 2.85 -0.38 -18.03
CA PRO A 222 3.81 -0.06 -17.00
C PRO A 222 3.18 0.70 -15.81
N MET A 223 2.16 1.54 -16.04
CA MET A 223 1.39 2.17 -14.95
C MET A 223 0.70 1.13 -14.06
N PHE A 224 -0.02 0.18 -14.65
CA PHE A 224 -0.70 -0.90 -13.92
C PHE A 224 0.29 -1.79 -13.18
N PHE A 225 1.47 -2.05 -13.75
CA PHE A 225 2.53 -2.78 -13.07
C PHE A 225 3.03 -2.04 -11.84
N CYS A 226 3.22 -0.72 -11.93
CA CYS A 226 3.54 0.10 -10.75
C CYS A 226 2.45 -0.02 -9.68
N ASP A 227 1.17 0.11 -10.04
CA ASP A 227 0.07 -0.04 -9.08
C ASP A 227 -0.04 -1.45 -8.49
N LEU A 228 0.28 -2.50 -9.25
CA LEU A 228 0.37 -3.87 -8.74
C LEU A 228 1.48 -4.01 -7.70
N VAL A 229 2.67 -3.47 -7.98
CA VAL A 229 3.78 -3.47 -7.01
C VAL A 229 3.41 -2.65 -5.78
N LEU A 230 2.76 -1.49 -5.94
CA LEU A 230 2.26 -0.67 -4.83
C LEU A 230 1.25 -1.42 -3.96
N PHE A 231 0.33 -2.15 -4.60
CA PHE A 231 -0.63 -3.00 -3.89
C PHE A 231 0.09 -4.09 -3.09
N LEU A 232 1.10 -4.75 -3.66
CA LEU A 232 1.91 -5.74 -2.94
C LEU A 232 2.71 -5.13 -1.79
N VAL A 233 3.31 -3.95 -1.98
CA VAL A 233 4.04 -3.23 -0.92
C VAL A 233 3.11 -2.88 0.24
N LEU A 234 1.86 -2.49 -0.02
CA LEU A 234 0.87 -2.30 1.04
C LEU A 234 0.59 -3.62 1.75
N VAL A 235 0.22 -4.69 1.03
CA VAL A 235 -0.13 -5.99 1.60
C VAL A 235 0.98 -6.56 2.50
N PHE A 236 2.23 -6.59 2.01
CA PHE A 236 3.37 -7.07 2.79
C PHE A 236 3.85 -6.07 3.86
N GLY A 237 3.59 -4.78 3.65
CA GLY A 237 3.97 -3.70 4.55
C GLY A 237 2.96 -3.38 5.64
N PHE A 238 1.99 -4.24 5.94
CA PHE A 238 0.89 -3.93 6.87
C PHE A 238 1.35 -3.42 8.25
N ASN A 239 2.48 -3.94 8.76
CA ASN A 239 3.10 -3.50 10.02
C ASN A 239 3.60 -2.05 9.97
N SER A 240 4.02 -1.59 8.79
CA SER A 240 4.58 -0.26 8.58
C SER A 240 3.52 0.82 8.35
N PHE A 241 2.29 0.42 8.01
CA PHE A 241 1.16 1.33 7.77
C PHE A 241 0.12 1.34 8.91
N GLY A 242 0.35 0.55 9.97
CA GLY A 242 -0.51 0.46 11.16
C GLY A 242 -0.07 1.32 12.37
N PRO A 243 -0.90 1.49 13.40
CA PRO A 243 -0.59 2.26 14.62
C PRO A 243 0.56 1.68 15.46
N VAL A 244 1.28 2.49 16.25
CA VAL A 244 2.46 2.02 17.04
C VAL A 244 2.12 0.97 18.09
N ASP A 245 0.91 0.98 18.64
CA ASP A 245 0.45 -0.05 19.59
C ASP A 245 0.52 -1.46 18.99
N THR A 246 0.66 -1.55 17.65
CA THR A 246 0.83 -2.81 16.93
C THR A 246 2.28 -3.27 16.74
N THR A 247 3.26 -2.50 17.19
CA THR A 247 4.66 -2.63 16.76
C THR A 247 5.67 -2.94 17.88
N GLY A 248 5.20 -3.32 19.06
CA GLY A 248 6.05 -4.07 19.99
C GLY A 248 6.49 -5.38 19.33
N GLU A 249 7.69 -5.87 19.65
CA GLU A 249 8.29 -7.13 19.17
C GLU A 249 7.51 -8.40 19.57
N GLU A 250 6.20 -8.30 19.73
CA GLU A 250 5.30 -9.42 19.89
C GLU A 250 4.87 -9.91 18.51
N ASN A 251 5.65 -10.87 18.02
CA ASN A 251 5.38 -11.86 16.97
C ASN A 251 4.04 -11.69 16.23
N VAL A 252 4.10 -11.63 14.90
CA VAL A 252 2.99 -11.80 13.93
C VAL A 252 1.95 -12.87 14.36
N ALA A 253 2.38 -13.88 15.13
CA ALA A 253 1.54 -14.83 15.84
C ALA A 253 0.42 -14.21 16.72
N LYS A 254 0.65 -13.09 17.41
CA LYS A 254 -0.37 -12.41 18.22
C LYS A 254 -1.46 -11.77 17.35
N TYR A 255 -1.14 -11.26 16.16
CA TYR A 255 -2.15 -10.79 15.18
C TYR A 255 -2.95 -11.93 14.57
N LEU A 256 -2.29 -13.05 14.24
CA LEU A 256 -2.96 -14.25 13.78
C LEU A 256 -3.89 -14.82 14.86
N ARG A 257 -3.50 -14.71 16.14
CA ARG A 257 -4.33 -15.10 17.30
C ARG A 257 -5.50 -14.15 17.50
N ASP A 258 -5.26 -12.84 17.51
CA ASP A 258 -6.29 -11.86 17.83
C ASP A 258 -7.22 -11.56 16.65
N SER A 259 -6.88 -11.99 15.43
CA SER A 259 -7.66 -11.75 14.19
C SER A 259 -8.04 -10.29 13.95
N LYS A 260 -7.28 -9.35 14.53
CA LYS A 260 -7.54 -7.90 14.42
C LYS A 260 -6.71 -7.33 13.27
N ILE A 261 -7.33 -7.18 12.10
CA ILE A 261 -6.74 -6.43 10.99
C ILE A 261 -6.87 -4.93 11.30
N PRO A 262 -5.78 -4.12 11.28
CA PRO A 262 -5.88 -2.69 11.52
C PRO A 262 -6.81 -2.00 10.52
N ILE A 263 -7.82 -1.26 11.02
CA ILE A 263 -8.81 -0.57 10.17
C ILE A 263 -8.17 0.42 9.18
N PRO A 264 -7.18 1.26 9.56
CA PRO A 264 -6.53 2.17 8.61
C PRO A 264 -5.89 1.46 7.42
N PHE A 265 -5.30 0.29 7.66
CA PHE A 265 -4.69 -0.54 6.63
C PHE A 265 -5.73 -1.06 5.61
N VAL A 266 -6.90 -1.49 6.08
CA VAL A 266 -7.99 -1.92 5.19
C VAL A 266 -8.49 -0.76 4.32
N ILE A 267 -8.66 0.42 4.91
CA ILE A 267 -9.07 1.62 4.17
C ILE A 267 -8.06 1.96 3.07
N MET A 268 -6.76 1.85 3.36
CA MET A 268 -5.69 2.05 2.37
C MET A 268 -5.78 1.08 1.20
N LEU A 269 -5.97 -0.22 1.47
CA LEU A 269 -6.08 -1.24 0.43
C LEU A 269 -7.31 -1.02 -0.46
N ILE A 270 -8.46 -0.73 0.14
CA ILE A 270 -9.70 -0.46 -0.60
C ILE A 270 -9.53 0.80 -1.46
N THR A 271 -8.96 1.86 -0.90
CA THR A 271 -8.72 3.12 -1.62
C THR A 271 -7.77 2.92 -2.81
N GLN A 272 -6.66 2.17 -2.61
CA GLN A 272 -5.72 1.85 -3.69
C GLN A 272 -6.41 1.02 -4.79
N PHE A 273 -7.24 0.04 -4.42
CA PHE A 273 -8.00 -0.75 -5.38
C PHE A 273 -8.96 0.13 -6.20
N ILE A 274 -9.69 1.05 -5.55
CA ILE A 274 -10.59 2.00 -6.23
C ILE A 274 -9.82 2.90 -7.20
N PHE A 275 -8.63 3.40 -6.82
CA PHE A 275 -7.81 4.20 -7.74
C PHE A 275 -7.38 3.43 -8.98
N ILE A 276 -7.06 2.14 -8.85
CA ILE A 276 -6.76 1.25 -9.99
C ILE A 276 -7.99 1.12 -10.92
N LEU A 277 -9.19 0.94 -10.35
CA LEU A 277 -10.43 0.82 -11.13
C LEU A 277 -10.76 2.12 -11.88
N ILE A 278 -10.65 3.27 -11.21
CA ILE A 278 -10.92 4.59 -11.82
C ILE A 278 -9.91 4.85 -12.95
N ASP A 279 -8.64 4.55 -12.74
CA ASP A 279 -7.62 4.73 -13.77
C ASP A 279 -7.89 3.86 -15.00
N ARG A 280 -8.25 2.58 -14.79
CA ARG A 280 -8.66 1.68 -15.89
C ARG A 280 -9.86 2.24 -16.66
N ALA A 281 -10.87 2.76 -15.96
CA ALA A 281 -12.06 3.33 -16.59
C ALA A 281 -11.72 4.54 -17.48
N ILE A 282 -10.90 5.46 -16.97
CA ILE A 282 -10.45 6.64 -17.73
C ILE A 282 -9.61 6.23 -18.95
N PHE A 283 -8.74 5.24 -18.79
CA PHE A 283 -7.92 4.69 -19.88
C PHE A 283 -8.79 4.11 -21.00
N LEU A 284 -9.80 3.29 -20.67
CA LEU A 284 -10.67 2.65 -21.66
C LEU A 284 -11.54 3.66 -22.42
N ARG A 285 -12.04 4.69 -21.73
CA ARG A 285 -12.78 5.81 -22.34
C ARG A 285 -11.91 6.79 -23.13
N LYS A 286 -10.57 6.67 -23.06
CA LYS A 286 -9.59 7.54 -23.73
C LYS A 286 -9.78 9.04 -23.41
N PHE A 287 -10.25 9.34 -22.20
CA PHE A 287 -10.62 10.70 -21.82
C PHE A 287 -9.43 11.47 -21.21
N VAL A 288 -8.70 12.22 -22.05
CA VAL A 288 -7.48 12.96 -21.66
C VAL A 288 -7.76 13.99 -20.57
N LEU A 289 -8.81 14.79 -20.72
CA LEU A 289 -9.19 15.82 -19.73
C LEU A 289 -9.48 15.19 -18.36
N GLY A 290 -10.23 14.10 -18.32
CA GLY A 290 -10.49 13.38 -17.07
C GLY A 290 -9.22 12.81 -16.44
N LYS A 291 -8.30 12.28 -17.27
CA LYS A 291 -7.00 11.79 -16.78
C LYS A 291 -6.15 12.90 -16.18
N TYR A 292 -6.15 14.09 -16.78
CA TYR A 292 -5.43 15.25 -16.25
C TYR A 292 -6.01 15.73 -14.91
N ILE A 293 -7.33 15.88 -14.80
CA ILE A 293 -7.98 16.23 -13.51
C ILE A 293 -7.67 15.16 -12.46
N PHE A 294 -7.77 13.88 -12.84
CA PHE A 294 -7.46 12.76 -11.96
C PHE A 294 -6.00 12.79 -11.49
N GLN A 295 -5.05 13.13 -12.37
CA GLN A 295 -3.64 13.31 -12.01
C GLN A 295 -3.46 14.40 -10.96
N ILE A 296 -4.05 15.59 -11.13
CA ILE A 296 -3.96 16.69 -10.17
C ILE A 296 -4.50 16.25 -8.80
N LEU A 297 -5.72 15.71 -8.78
CA LEU A 297 -6.35 15.28 -7.53
C LEU A 297 -5.54 14.17 -6.86
N LEU A 298 -5.07 13.18 -7.61
CA LEU A 298 -4.32 12.06 -7.06
C LEU A 298 -2.96 12.50 -6.50
N VAL A 299 -2.24 13.39 -7.19
CA VAL A 299 -0.99 13.97 -6.69
C VAL A 299 -1.25 14.70 -5.37
N MET A 300 -2.25 15.57 -5.31
CA MET A 300 -2.57 16.32 -4.08
C MET A 300 -3.01 15.40 -2.93
N ILE A 301 -3.92 14.45 -3.19
CA ILE A 301 -4.42 13.51 -2.18
C ILE A 301 -3.28 12.66 -1.63
N ILE A 302 -2.43 12.09 -2.49
CA ILE A 302 -1.34 11.23 -2.03
C ILE A 302 -0.29 12.00 -1.23
N HIS A 303 0.09 13.21 -1.61
CA HIS A 303 1.05 14.00 -0.83
C HIS A 303 0.46 14.39 0.53
N VAL A 304 -0.81 14.85 0.58
CA VAL A 304 -1.47 15.17 1.85
C VAL A 304 -1.56 13.92 2.73
N TRP A 305 -1.97 12.80 2.14
CA TRP A 305 -2.16 11.56 2.86
C TRP A 305 -0.84 10.99 3.38
N MET A 306 0.21 10.95 2.56
CA MET A 306 1.48 10.33 2.90
C MET A 306 2.27 11.14 3.94
N PHE A 307 2.26 12.47 3.86
CA PHE A 307 3.10 13.30 4.71
C PHE A 307 2.39 13.86 5.95
N PHE A 308 1.05 13.94 5.95
CA PHE A 308 0.29 14.43 7.11
C PHE A 308 -0.56 13.35 7.78
N VAL A 309 -1.32 12.57 6.99
CA VAL A 309 -2.26 11.58 7.55
C VAL A 309 -1.54 10.33 8.05
N LEU A 310 -0.60 9.79 7.28
CA LEU A 310 0.12 8.56 7.65
C LEU A 310 0.96 8.75 8.93
N PRO A 311 1.75 9.82 9.11
CA PRO A 311 2.44 10.07 10.38
C PRO A 311 1.47 10.32 11.56
N ALA A 312 0.26 10.83 11.30
CA ALA A 312 -0.78 11.00 12.33
C ALA A 312 -1.25 9.65 12.89
N ILE A 313 -1.43 8.68 12.01
CA ILE A 313 -1.92 7.35 12.36
C ILE A 313 -0.80 6.48 12.96
N THR A 314 0.35 6.48 12.29
CA THR A 314 1.48 5.58 12.61
C THR A 314 2.40 6.13 13.69
N ARG A 315 2.25 7.41 14.10
CA ARG A 315 3.13 8.15 15.03
C ARG A 315 4.64 7.98 14.76
N ARG A 316 5.01 7.68 13.51
CA ARG A 316 6.39 7.51 13.04
C ARG A 316 6.69 8.57 11.99
N SER A 317 7.91 9.08 11.97
CA SER A 317 8.37 9.94 10.88
C SER A 317 8.44 9.15 9.58
N PHE A 318 8.14 9.81 8.46
CA PHE A 318 8.26 9.21 7.13
C PHE A 318 9.70 8.75 6.83
N TYR A 319 10.71 9.48 7.32
CA TYR A 319 12.12 9.11 7.18
C TYR A 319 12.46 7.74 7.81
N ASN A 320 11.79 7.35 8.88
CA ASN A 320 12.04 6.05 9.54
C ASN A 320 11.20 4.91 8.95
N ASN A 321 10.28 5.20 8.02
CA ASN A 321 9.37 4.23 7.42
C ASN A 321 9.82 3.84 6.01
N SER A 322 10.66 2.81 5.92
CA SER A 322 11.19 2.33 4.64
C SER A 322 10.11 1.82 3.67
N ALA A 323 9.05 1.18 4.18
CA ALA A 323 7.95 0.70 3.34
C ALA A 323 7.18 1.87 2.70
N ALA A 324 6.91 2.93 3.46
CA ALA A 324 6.26 4.14 2.94
C ALA A 324 7.14 4.88 1.92
N GLN A 325 8.47 4.91 2.11
CA GLN A 325 9.41 5.47 1.15
C GLN A 325 9.41 4.71 -0.18
N ILE A 326 9.51 3.37 -0.14
CA ILE A 326 9.46 2.53 -1.34
C ILE A 326 8.12 2.72 -2.05
N TRP A 327 7.02 2.75 -1.30
CA TRP A 327 5.69 2.99 -1.86
C TRP A 327 5.62 4.37 -2.54
N TYR A 328 6.06 5.44 -1.88
CA TYR A 328 6.00 6.78 -2.46
C TYR A 328 6.92 6.92 -3.68
N PHE A 329 8.09 6.28 -3.68
CA PHE A 329 8.98 6.26 -4.82
C PHE A 329 8.35 5.58 -6.04
N ILE A 330 7.73 4.43 -5.86
CA ILE A 330 7.05 3.72 -6.95
C ILE A 330 5.82 4.51 -7.41
N LYS A 331 5.08 5.17 -6.50
CA LYS A 331 3.97 6.06 -6.88
C LYS A 331 4.45 7.29 -7.64
N SER A 332 5.64 7.80 -7.33
CA SER A 332 6.30 8.87 -8.09
C SER A 332 6.62 8.45 -9.52
N ILE A 333 7.08 7.21 -9.73
CA ILE A 333 7.27 6.64 -11.07
C ILE A 333 5.92 6.55 -11.80
N TYR A 334 4.86 6.06 -11.13
CA TYR A 334 3.51 6.04 -11.68
C TYR A 334 3.04 7.43 -12.12
N PHE A 335 3.25 8.47 -11.30
CA PHE A 335 2.87 9.83 -11.66
C PHE A 335 3.62 10.33 -12.90
N GLY A 336 4.90 9.99 -13.06
CA GLY A 336 5.66 10.34 -14.25
C GLY A 336 5.19 9.62 -15.51
N LEU A 337 4.90 8.33 -15.42
CA LEU A 337 4.32 7.56 -16.53
C LEU A 337 2.92 8.09 -16.92
N SER A 338 2.12 8.46 -15.92
CA SER A 338 0.79 9.05 -16.10
C SER A 338 0.85 10.42 -16.77
N ALA A 339 1.76 11.31 -16.34
CA ALA A 339 1.99 12.60 -16.98
C ALA A 339 2.49 12.43 -18.43
N HIS A 340 3.38 11.47 -18.68
CA HIS A 340 3.85 11.15 -20.02
C HIS A 340 2.71 10.64 -20.93
N GLN A 341 1.83 9.78 -20.41
CA GLN A 341 0.62 9.34 -21.13
C GLN A 341 -0.31 10.50 -21.50
N ILE A 342 -0.50 11.46 -20.59
CA ILE A 342 -1.33 12.64 -20.85
C ILE A 342 -0.73 13.48 -21.99
N CYS A 343 0.58 13.71 -21.96
CA CYS A 343 1.28 14.49 -22.99
C CYS A 343 1.24 13.82 -24.37
N CYS A 344 1.43 12.50 -24.41
CA CYS A 344 1.44 11.71 -25.64
C CYS A 344 0.04 11.35 -26.15
N GLY A 345 -1.02 11.54 -25.35
CA GLY A 345 -2.37 11.14 -25.72
C GLY A 345 -2.57 9.62 -25.84
N TYR A 346 -3.78 9.20 -26.18
CA TYR A 346 -4.16 7.79 -26.26
C TYR A 346 -4.13 7.27 -27.72
N PRO A 347 -3.59 6.07 -27.97
CA PRO A 347 -3.63 5.48 -29.31
C PRO A 347 -5.05 5.09 -29.72
N VAL A 348 -5.30 5.03 -31.02
CA VAL A 348 -6.62 4.65 -31.56
C VAL A 348 -6.95 3.19 -31.21
N ARG A 349 -5.96 2.29 -31.20
CA ARG A 349 -6.13 0.87 -30.86
C ARG A 349 -5.60 0.57 -29.44
N THR A 350 -6.49 0.59 -28.45
CA THR A 350 -6.20 0.26 -27.04
C THR A 350 -6.67 -1.14 -26.63
N ILE A 351 -7.55 -1.75 -27.41
CA ILE A 351 -8.19 -3.03 -27.07
C ILE A 351 -7.23 -4.16 -27.46
N GLY A 352 -6.56 -4.71 -26.45
CA GLY A 352 -5.67 -5.86 -26.59
C GLY A 352 -4.89 -6.14 -25.30
N ASN A 353 -4.52 -7.39 -25.08
CA ASN A 353 -3.61 -7.74 -24.01
C ASN A 353 -2.16 -7.66 -24.53
N ILE A 354 -1.28 -6.93 -23.84
CA ILE A 354 0.13 -6.84 -24.23
C ILE A 354 0.84 -8.20 -24.17
N LEU A 355 0.44 -9.05 -23.23
CA LEU A 355 0.99 -10.40 -23.06
C LEU A 355 0.70 -11.29 -24.27
N THR A 356 -0.35 -10.97 -25.04
CA THR A 356 -0.78 -11.78 -26.18
C THR A 356 -0.28 -11.29 -27.53
N LYS A 357 0.60 -10.27 -27.56
CA LYS A 357 1.19 -9.75 -28.81
C LYS A 357 2.19 -10.71 -29.45
N ASN A 358 2.98 -11.43 -28.64
CA ASN A 358 4.00 -12.37 -29.11
C ASN A 358 3.67 -13.80 -28.65
N TYR A 359 3.91 -14.78 -29.53
CA TYR A 359 3.68 -16.20 -29.26
C TYR A 359 4.94 -16.91 -28.71
N GLY A 360 5.64 -16.26 -27.78
CA GLY A 360 6.85 -16.79 -27.14
C GLY A 360 6.55 -17.68 -25.93
N PHE A 361 7.52 -18.51 -25.54
CA PHE A 361 7.42 -19.33 -24.32
C PHE A 361 7.34 -18.47 -23.05
N ALA A 362 8.07 -17.34 -23.00
CA ALA A 362 7.96 -16.38 -21.91
C ALA A 362 6.54 -15.79 -21.79
N ASN A 363 5.93 -15.40 -22.91
CA ASN A 363 4.56 -14.90 -22.96
C ASN A 363 3.55 -15.96 -22.52
N LEU A 364 3.76 -17.24 -22.88
CA LEU A 364 2.93 -18.34 -22.41
C LEU A 364 2.96 -18.46 -20.88
N ILE A 365 4.15 -18.44 -20.27
CA ILE A 365 4.30 -18.52 -18.80
C ILE A 365 3.66 -17.30 -18.14
N LEU A 366 3.95 -16.09 -18.61
CA LEU A 366 3.39 -14.86 -18.06
C LEU A 366 1.86 -14.82 -18.18
N TYR A 367 1.31 -15.26 -19.32
CA TYR A 367 -0.13 -15.31 -19.53
C TYR A 367 -0.81 -16.38 -18.68
N LYS A 368 -0.18 -17.56 -18.51
CA LYS A 368 -0.66 -18.59 -17.57
C LYS A 368 -0.61 -18.10 -16.12
N GLY A 369 0.44 -17.36 -15.75
CA GLY A 369 0.53 -16.70 -14.45
C GLY A 369 -0.59 -15.67 -14.25
N PHE A 370 -0.87 -14.85 -15.27
CA PHE A 370 -2.00 -13.90 -15.26
C PHE A 370 -3.35 -14.61 -15.05
N LEU A 371 -3.59 -15.73 -15.73
CA LEU A 371 -4.82 -16.54 -15.57
C LEU A 371 -4.92 -17.23 -14.20
N ALA A 372 -3.81 -17.44 -13.50
CA ALA A 372 -3.78 -18.09 -12.20
C ALA A 372 -4.15 -17.12 -11.05
N ILE A 373 -4.10 -15.80 -11.28
CA ILE A 373 -4.48 -14.81 -10.27
C ILE A 373 -6.01 -14.81 -10.13
N PRO A 374 -6.55 -15.12 -8.94
CA PRO A 374 -8.00 -15.15 -8.73
C PRO A 374 -8.66 -13.81 -9.05
N PHE A 375 -9.84 -13.85 -9.66
CA PHE A 375 -10.68 -12.69 -9.97
C PHE A 375 -10.08 -11.66 -10.95
N LEU A 376 -8.80 -11.76 -11.34
CA LEU A 376 -8.14 -10.75 -12.17
C LEU A 376 -8.65 -10.78 -13.62
N LEU A 377 -8.86 -11.97 -14.19
CA LEU A 377 -9.41 -12.12 -15.54
C LEU A 377 -10.86 -11.65 -15.57
N GLU A 378 -11.65 -12.04 -14.57
CA GLU A 378 -13.07 -11.72 -14.45
C GLU A 378 -13.28 -10.21 -14.29
N LEU A 379 -12.54 -9.59 -13.37
CA LEU A 379 -12.59 -8.14 -13.18
C LEU A 379 -12.15 -7.41 -14.44
N ARG A 380 -11.06 -7.87 -15.10
CA ARG A 380 -10.62 -7.28 -16.36
C ARG A 380 -11.72 -7.34 -17.43
N ALA A 381 -12.30 -8.51 -17.65
CA ALA A 381 -13.31 -8.69 -18.69
C ALA A 381 -14.59 -7.87 -18.40
N LEU A 382 -15.02 -7.79 -17.14
CA LEU A 382 -16.15 -6.96 -16.71
C LEU A 382 -15.89 -5.47 -16.92
N MET A 383 -14.70 -5.00 -16.55
CA MET A 383 -14.28 -3.61 -16.74
C MET A 383 -14.19 -3.25 -18.23
N ASP A 384 -13.54 -4.11 -19.02
CA ASP A 384 -13.40 -3.91 -20.46
C ASP A 384 -14.77 -3.89 -21.14
N TRP A 385 -15.74 -4.72 -20.73
CA TRP A 385 -17.12 -4.67 -21.22
C TRP A 385 -17.88 -3.40 -20.80
N THR A 386 -17.73 -2.97 -19.54
CA THR A 386 -18.50 -1.84 -18.98
C THR A 386 -18.14 -0.50 -19.62
N TRP A 387 -16.86 -0.30 -19.96
CA TRP A 387 -16.37 0.99 -20.47
C TRP A 387 -16.01 1.00 -21.96
N SER A 388 -16.16 -0.13 -22.65
CA SER A 388 -16.04 -0.18 -24.11
C SER A 388 -17.42 -0.15 -24.76
N ASP A 389 -17.56 0.59 -25.85
CA ASP A 389 -18.80 0.63 -26.61
C ASP A 389 -18.94 -0.68 -27.41
N SER A 390 -19.74 -1.62 -26.90
CA SER A 390 -19.97 -2.95 -27.48
C SER A 390 -21.46 -3.26 -27.56
N THR A 391 -21.86 -4.00 -28.59
CA THR A 391 -23.25 -4.49 -28.75
C THR A 391 -23.49 -5.84 -28.08
N LEU A 392 -22.41 -6.51 -27.62
CA LEU A 392 -22.51 -7.83 -27.00
C LEU A 392 -23.03 -7.73 -25.56
N ALA A 393 -23.98 -8.59 -25.20
CA ALA A 393 -24.35 -8.82 -23.81
C ALA A 393 -23.15 -9.40 -23.02
N ILE A 394 -23.11 -9.15 -21.70
CA ILE A 394 -21.99 -9.55 -20.86
C ILE A 394 -21.65 -11.05 -20.93
N GLY A 395 -22.66 -11.93 -21.01
CA GLY A 395 -22.43 -13.37 -21.12
C GLY A 395 -21.67 -13.75 -22.40
N ASN A 396 -22.05 -13.15 -23.54
CA ASN A 396 -21.38 -13.39 -24.82
C ASN A 396 -19.96 -12.79 -24.84
N TRP A 397 -19.76 -11.66 -24.16
CA TRP A 397 -18.44 -11.05 -24.00
C TRP A 397 -17.50 -11.96 -23.18
N LEU A 398 -17.96 -12.46 -22.04
CA LEU A 398 -17.19 -13.38 -21.20
C LEU A 398 -16.85 -14.68 -21.95
N GLN A 399 -17.79 -15.22 -22.72
CA GLN A 399 -17.55 -16.40 -23.56
C GLN A 399 -16.48 -16.12 -24.64
N MET A 400 -16.51 -14.95 -25.26
CA MET A 400 -15.52 -14.54 -26.26
C MET A 400 -14.11 -14.42 -25.65
N GLU A 401 -13.99 -13.82 -24.47
CA GLU A 401 -12.71 -13.71 -23.74
C GLU A 401 -12.16 -15.08 -23.30
N ASP A 402 -13.02 -16.01 -22.84
CA ASP A 402 -12.60 -17.36 -22.47
C ASP A 402 -12.11 -18.16 -23.71
N ILE A 403 -12.82 -18.08 -24.83
CA ILE A 403 -12.38 -18.68 -26.10
C ILE A 403 -11.02 -18.10 -26.52
N TYR A 404 -10.85 -16.78 -26.44
CA TYR A 404 -9.59 -16.12 -26.78
C TYR A 404 -8.43 -16.60 -25.89
N ALA A 405 -8.65 -16.70 -24.58
CA ALA A 405 -7.64 -17.16 -23.63
C ALA A 405 -7.16 -18.59 -23.92
N ASN A 406 -8.10 -19.48 -24.24
CA ASN A 406 -7.80 -20.86 -24.59
C ASN A 406 -7.05 -20.98 -25.93
N ILE A 407 -7.50 -20.26 -26.96
CA ILE A 407 -6.85 -20.26 -28.28
C ILE A 407 -5.42 -19.71 -28.19
N PHE A 408 -5.21 -18.63 -27.43
CA PHE A 408 -3.88 -18.04 -27.29
C PHE A 408 -2.87 -19.02 -26.67
N VAL A 409 -3.27 -19.73 -25.61
CA VAL A 409 -2.43 -20.76 -24.97
C VAL A 409 -2.07 -21.86 -25.97
N ILE A 410 -3.06 -22.38 -26.72
CA ILE A 410 -2.83 -23.43 -27.73
C ILE A 410 -1.88 -22.92 -28.82
N LYS A 411 -2.09 -21.69 -29.30
CA LYS A 411 -1.25 -21.07 -30.32
C LYS A 411 0.21 -20.94 -29.86
N CYS A 412 0.46 -20.52 -28.63
CA CYS A 412 1.81 -20.47 -28.05
C CYS A 412 2.47 -21.85 -27.96
N TRP A 413 1.73 -22.89 -27.56
CA TRP A 413 2.25 -24.26 -27.57
C TRP A 413 2.60 -24.74 -28.97
N ARG A 414 1.75 -24.46 -29.98
CA ARG A 414 2.04 -24.79 -31.38
C ARG A 414 3.29 -24.09 -31.89
N GLU A 415 3.49 -22.81 -31.57
CA GLU A 415 4.69 -22.06 -31.97
C GLU A 415 5.96 -22.58 -31.25
N PHE A 416 5.84 -22.99 -29.99
CA PHE A 416 6.94 -23.64 -29.27
C PHE A 416 7.35 -24.98 -29.92
N GLU A 417 6.38 -25.81 -30.29
CA GLU A 417 6.62 -27.08 -30.99
C GLU A 417 7.22 -26.88 -32.39
N LYS A 418 6.83 -25.81 -33.10
CA LYS A 418 7.44 -25.45 -34.40
C LYS A 418 8.90 -25.03 -34.25
N LYS A 419 9.23 -24.24 -33.22
CA LYS A 419 10.60 -23.76 -32.95
C LYS A 419 11.51 -24.87 -32.45
N PHE A 420 10.96 -25.80 -31.66
CA PHE A 420 11.68 -26.94 -31.09
C PHE A 420 11.00 -28.25 -31.51
N PRO A 421 11.08 -28.62 -32.80
CA PRO A 421 10.45 -29.83 -33.30
C PRO A 421 11.07 -31.05 -32.64
N GLN A 422 10.23 -32.02 -32.32
CA GLN A 422 10.67 -33.30 -31.78
C GLN A 422 10.46 -34.37 -32.83
N GLU A 423 11.45 -35.24 -32.97
CA GLU A 423 11.34 -36.40 -33.84
C GLU A 423 10.20 -37.31 -33.39
N ARG A 424 9.47 -37.83 -34.37
CA ARG A 424 8.33 -38.71 -34.11
C ARG A 424 8.83 -40.03 -33.51
N ALA A 425 8.12 -40.53 -32.50
CA ALA A 425 8.36 -41.82 -31.85
C ALA A 425 9.68 -41.96 -31.06
N VAL A 426 10.33 -40.84 -30.69
CA VAL A 426 11.51 -40.87 -29.81
C VAL A 426 11.09 -40.77 -28.33
N LYS A 427 11.77 -41.54 -27.46
CA LYS A 427 11.55 -41.51 -26.01
C LYS A 427 11.93 -40.13 -25.46
N LYS A 428 11.06 -39.54 -24.63
CA LYS A 428 11.36 -38.31 -23.88
C LYS A 428 12.52 -38.52 -22.90
N SER A 429 13.38 -37.51 -22.77
CA SER A 429 14.49 -37.52 -21.81
C SER A 429 14.00 -37.85 -20.39
N THR A 430 14.71 -38.77 -19.76
CA THR A 430 14.49 -39.22 -18.38
C THR A 430 14.55 -38.06 -17.40
N ALA A 431 15.44 -37.07 -17.63
CA ALA A 431 15.56 -35.89 -16.78
C ALA A 431 14.27 -35.04 -16.76
N VAL A 432 13.63 -34.84 -17.91
CA VAL A 432 12.39 -34.06 -18.00
C VAL A 432 11.25 -34.76 -17.25
N LYS A 433 11.20 -36.09 -17.31
CA LYS A 433 10.18 -36.89 -16.60
C LYS A 433 10.35 -36.79 -15.09
N TYR A 434 11.56 -36.99 -14.57
CA TYR A 434 11.82 -36.91 -13.13
C TYR A 434 11.69 -35.48 -12.61
N LEU A 435 12.09 -34.46 -13.36
CA LEU A 435 11.97 -33.08 -12.91
C LEU A 435 10.50 -32.63 -12.89
N ALA A 436 9.76 -32.81 -13.98
CA ALA A 436 8.36 -32.39 -14.03
C ALA A 436 7.46 -33.26 -13.15
N GLY A 437 7.59 -34.59 -13.25
CA GLY A 437 6.80 -35.53 -12.45
C GLY A 437 7.17 -35.51 -10.97
N GLY A 438 8.47 -35.45 -10.65
CA GLY A 438 8.96 -35.37 -9.28
C GLY A 438 8.57 -34.06 -8.60
N ALA A 439 8.64 -32.92 -9.29
CA ALA A 439 8.18 -31.64 -8.74
C ALA A 439 6.67 -31.66 -8.42
N LEU A 440 5.85 -32.26 -9.30
CA LEU A 440 4.41 -32.41 -9.05
C LEU A 440 4.15 -33.33 -7.85
N LEU A 441 4.85 -34.46 -7.76
CA LEU A 441 4.75 -35.39 -6.63
C LEU A 441 5.12 -34.72 -5.30
N ILE A 442 6.25 -34.01 -5.25
CA ILE A 442 6.69 -33.26 -4.05
C ILE A 442 5.66 -32.20 -3.66
N SER A 443 5.07 -31.50 -4.64
CA SER A 443 4.04 -30.49 -4.38
C SER A 443 2.80 -31.09 -3.73
N ILE A 444 2.35 -32.27 -4.18
CA ILE A 444 1.22 -32.98 -3.57
C ILE A 444 1.55 -33.42 -2.14
N ILE A 445 2.74 -34.00 -1.92
CA ILE A 445 3.18 -34.41 -0.57
C ILE A 445 3.21 -33.18 0.36
N ALA A 446 3.74 -32.05 -0.10
CA ALA A 446 3.75 -30.82 0.68
C ALA A 446 2.33 -30.36 1.04
N ILE A 447 1.38 -30.34 0.10
CA ILE A 447 -0.01 -29.92 0.37
C ILE A 447 -0.69 -30.81 1.44
N VAL A 448 -0.45 -32.13 1.40
CA VAL A 448 -1.06 -33.07 2.35
C VAL A 448 -0.44 -32.96 3.75
N TRP A 449 0.88 -32.86 3.85
CA TRP A 449 1.59 -32.94 5.12
C TRP A 449 1.84 -31.58 5.79
N PHE A 450 1.87 -30.48 5.02
CA PHE A 450 2.13 -29.14 5.55
C PHE A 450 1.11 -28.68 6.60
N PRO A 451 -0.22 -28.87 6.44
CA PRO A 451 -1.18 -28.47 7.47
C PRO A 451 -0.94 -29.17 8.80
N LEU A 452 -0.59 -30.47 8.78
CA LEU A 452 -0.32 -31.24 9.98
C LEU A 452 0.89 -30.69 10.74
N LEU A 453 1.98 -30.38 10.01
CA LEU A 453 3.16 -29.73 10.59
C LEU A 453 2.80 -28.35 11.13
N PHE A 454 2.06 -27.55 10.37
CA PHE A 454 1.68 -26.19 10.74
C PHE A 454 0.83 -26.15 12.01
N PHE A 455 -0.17 -27.02 12.16
CA PHE A 455 -0.98 -27.10 13.39
C PHE A 455 -0.15 -27.54 14.61
N SER A 456 0.82 -28.45 14.43
CA SER A 456 1.70 -28.86 15.53
C SER A 456 2.53 -27.71 16.12
N PHE A 457 2.85 -26.68 15.31
CA PHE A 457 3.60 -25.51 15.76
C PHE A 457 2.74 -24.41 16.39
N LEU A 458 1.42 -24.37 16.12
CA LEU A 458 0.54 -23.25 16.49
C LEU A 458 -0.22 -23.41 17.81
N HIS A 459 -0.37 -24.63 18.32
CA HIS A 459 -1.01 -24.94 19.59
C HIS A 459 0.11 -25.30 20.60
N MET A 460 0.24 -24.81 21.83
CA MET A 460 -0.75 -24.49 22.85
C MET A 460 -0.12 -23.51 23.87
N VAL A 461 -0.79 -22.41 24.19
CA VAL A 461 -0.55 -21.68 25.45
C VAL A 461 -1.73 -22.02 26.35
N PHE A 462 -1.50 -22.90 27.33
CA PHE A 462 -2.49 -23.20 28.35
C PHE A 462 -2.64 -21.97 29.26
N ILE A 463 -3.87 -21.49 29.44
CA ILE A 463 -4.17 -20.38 30.34
C ILE A 463 -4.86 -20.98 31.58
N ARG A 464 -4.27 -20.75 32.75
CA ARG A 464 -4.77 -21.20 34.05
C ARG A 464 -6.04 -20.43 34.44
N ASN A 465 -7.00 -21.10 35.08
CA ASN A 465 -8.24 -20.48 35.59
C ASN A 465 -8.60 -20.96 37.02
N PRO A 466 -7.93 -20.43 38.08
CA PRO A 466 -8.27 -20.78 39.45
C PRO A 466 -9.59 -20.09 39.88
N PRO A 467 -10.41 -20.73 40.74
CA PRO A 467 -11.64 -20.11 41.23
C PRO A 467 -11.33 -18.86 42.08
N LEU A 468 -12.08 -17.79 41.89
CA LEU A 468 -11.94 -16.56 42.66
C LEU A 468 -12.73 -16.62 43.98
N GLU A 469 -13.85 -17.33 43.96
CA GLU A 469 -14.74 -17.52 45.10
C GLU A 469 -15.30 -18.95 45.10
N ALA A 470 -15.45 -19.53 46.28
CA ALA A 470 -16.11 -20.82 46.45
C ALA A 470 -17.12 -20.76 47.60
N THR A 471 -18.35 -21.22 47.35
CA THR A 471 -19.43 -21.24 48.35
C THR A 471 -19.89 -22.67 48.59
N MET A 472 -19.92 -23.08 49.87
CA MET A 472 -20.46 -24.34 50.36
C MET A 472 -21.79 -24.10 51.07
N THR A 473 -22.81 -24.86 50.69
CA THR A 473 -24.14 -24.83 51.31
C THR A 473 -24.55 -26.23 51.77
N ILE A 474 -24.98 -26.36 53.02
CA ILE A 474 -25.50 -27.61 53.60
C ILE A 474 -26.96 -27.39 53.95
N SER A 475 -27.87 -28.17 53.37
CA SER A 475 -29.31 -28.11 53.64
C SER A 475 -29.88 -29.49 53.94
N ILE A 476 -30.94 -29.54 54.76
CA ILE A 476 -31.74 -30.75 54.94
C ILE A 476 -32.95 -30.61 54.04
N ASP A 477 -33.06 -31.49 53.05
CA ASP A 477 -34.17 -31.52 52.09
C ASP A 477 -34.44 -30.12 51.48
N GLY A 478 -35.65 -29.87 50.96
CA GLY A 478 -36.08 -28.57 50.47
C GLY A 478 -36.18 -27.44 51.51
N TYR A 479 -35.68 -27.63 52.74
CA TYR A 479 -35.65 -26.58 53.78
C TYR A 479 -34.49 -25.61 53.57
N GLN A 480 -34.55 -24.46 54.26
CA GLN A 480 -33.47 -23.48 54.22
C GLN A 480 -32.13 -24.09 54.71
N PRO A 481 -31.00 -23.69 54.08
CA PRO A 481 -29.70 -24.23 54.40
C PRO A 481 -29.31 -23.97 55.85
N LEU A 482 -28.78 -25.01 56.49
CA LEU A 482 -28.26 -24.97 57.86
C LEU A 482 -26.93 -24.21 57.93
N LEU A 483 -26.08 -24.40 56.92
CA LEU A 483 -24.75 -23.80 56.84
C LEU A 483 -24.56 -23.21 55.46
N THR A 484 -24.18 -21.93 55.41
CA THR A 484 -23.65 -21.29 54.19
C THR A 484 -22.29 -20.70 54.54
N ALA A 485 -21.24 -21.20 53.89
CA ALA A 485 -19.86 -20.76 54.07
C ALA A 485 -19.26 -20.37 52.70
N THR A 486 -18.64 -19.20 52.63
CA THR A 486 -17.98 -18.70 51.42
C THR A 486 -16.50 -18.48 51.71
N ALA A 487 -15.64 -19.03 50.87
CA ALA A 487 -14.19 -18.87 50.90
C ALA A 487 -13.76 -17.90 49.77
N THR A 488 -12.95 -16.91 50.13
CA THR A 488 -12.40 -15.90 49.20
C THR A 488 -10.97 -15.56 49.59
N GLY A 489 -10.16 -15.13 48.62
CA GLY A 489 -8.79 -14.65 48.87
C GLY A 489 -7.89 -15.74 49.46
N ASP A 490 -7.29 -15.48 50.62
CA ASP A 490 -6.25 -16.32 51.25
C ASP A 490 -6.75 -17.72 51.69
N SER A 491 -8.08 -17.92 51.76
CA SER A 491 -8.68 -19.24 51.97
C SER A 491 -8.68 -20.14 50.73
N ILE A 492 -8.30 -19.59 49.57
CA ILE A 492 -8.15 -20.28 48.29
C ILE A 492 -6.67 -20.20 47.89
N ARG A 493 -5.97 -21.32 47.92
CA ARG A 493 -4.55 -21.39 47.52
C ARG A 493 -4.31 -22.56 46.59
N SER A 494 -3.41 -22.41 45.62
CA SER A 494 -2.93 -23.55 44.84
C SER A 494 -2.14 -24.54 45.71
N LEU A 495 -2.15 -25.81 45.32
CA LEU A 495 -1.35 -26.82 45.98
C LEU A 495 0.13 -26.56 45.75
N THR A 496 0.93 -26.79 46.79
CA THR A 496 2.38 -26.87 46.63
C THR A 496 2.76 -28.19 45.94
N GLN A 497 3.92 -28.22 45.27
CA GLN A 497 4.43 -29.44 44.63
C GLN A 497 4.50 -30.63 45.60
N ALA A 498 4.87 -30.39 46.86
CA ALA A 498 4.96 -31.42 47.88
C ALA A 498 3.58 -31.99 48.26
N GLU A 499 2.57 -31.14 48.45
CA GLU A 499 1.19 -31.54 48.75
C GLU A 499 0.57 -32.32 47.59
N PHE A 500 0.84 -31.89 46.35
CA PHE A 500 0.35 -32.59 45.16
C PHE A 500 0.99 -33.96 44.98
N ASN A 501 2.29 -34.09 45.27
CA ASN A 501 2.98 -35.38 45.26
C ASN A 501 2.46 -36.32 46.36
N LEU A 502 2.13 -35.78 47.53
CA LEU A 502 1.50 -36.54 48.62
C LEU A 502 0.08 -37.01 48.24
N LEU A 503 -0.70 -36.16 47.58
CA LEU A 503 -2.01 -36.53 47.05
C LEU A 503 -1.89 -37.66 46.00
N LYS A 504 -0.93 -37.55 45.08
CA LYS A 504 -0.65 -38.60 44.09
C LYS A 504 -0.20 -39.90 44.75
N SER A 505 0.65 -39.85 45.78
CA SER A 505 1.14 -41.05 46.47
C SER A 505 0.05 -41.74 47.30
N HIS A 506 -0.88 -40.98 47.90
CA HIS A 506 -2.05 -41.52 48.59
C HIS A 506 -2.93 -42.39 47.66
N TYR A 507 -3.10 -41.94 46.41
CA TYR A 507 -3.89 -42.67 45.39
C TYR A 507 -3.05 -43.59 44.48
N ALA A 508 -1.79 -43.87 44.80
CA ALA A 508 -0.90 -44.66 43.94
C ALA A 508 -1.40 -46.09 43.67
N ARG A 509 -2.21 -46.67 44.57
CA ARG A 509 -2.80 -48.01 44.38
C ARG A 509 -4.00 -48.01 43.42
N ASP A 510 -4.65 -46.87 43.23
CA ASP A 510 -5.77 -46.73 42.29
C ASP A 510 -5.30 -46.08 40.98
N ARG A 511 -5.09 -46.92 39.96
CA ARG A 511 -4.56 -46.51 38.65
C ARG A 511 -5.41 -45.43 37.98
N ASN A 512 -6.73 -45.46 38.14
CA ASN A 512 -7.62 -44.51 37.49
C ASN A 512 -7.47 -43.11 38.07
N THR A 513 -7.48 -43.00 39.40
CA THR A 513 -7.30 -41.74 40.11
C THR A 513 -5.89 -41.16 39.89
N TYR A 514 -4.86 -42.02 39.90
CA TYR A 514 -3.48 -41.58 39.62
C TYR A 514 -3.32 -41.01 38.19
N SER A 515 -3.92 -41.67 37.18
CA SER A 515 -3.91 -41.18 35.81
C SER A 515 -4.68 -39.86 35.65
N PHE A 516 -5.81 -39.71 36.34
CA PHE A 516 -6.58 -38.46 36.34
C PHE A 516 -5.78 -37.30 36.91
N LEU A 517 -5.13 -37.48 38.07
CA LEU A 517 -4.27 -36.47 38.70
C LEU A 517 -3.01 -36.17 37.88
N SER A 518 -2.59 -37.05 36.98
CA SER A 518 -1.41 -36.83 36.13
C SER A 518 -1.67 -35.86 34.98
N ASN A 519 -2.93 -35.58 34.66
CA ASN A 519 -3.31 -34.60 33.64
C ASN A 519 -3.27 -33.14 34.13
N TYR A 520 -3.06 -32.92 35.44
CA TYR A 520 -3.04 -31.61 36.05
C TYR A 520 -1.65 -31.27 36.58
N GLU A 521 -1.32 -29.98 36.53
CA GLU A 521 -0.16 -29.42 37.22
C GLU A 521 -0.55 -29.04 38.66
N PRO A 522 0.42 -28.91 39.60
CA PRO A 522 0.11 -28.49 40.98
C PRO A 522 -0.63 -27.15 41.04
N GLU A 523 -0.34 -26.27 40.07
CA GLU A 523 -0.91 -24.93 39.96
C GLU A 523 -2.39 -24.93 39.56
N ASP A 524 -2.83 -25.99 38.86
CA ASP A 524 -4.22 -26.20 38.44
C ASP A 524 -5.11 -26.69 39.59
N VAL A 525 -4.51 -27.34 40.60
CA VAL A 525 -5.25 -27.87 41.75
C VAL A 525 -5.26 -26.84 42.86
N THR A 526 -6.46 -26.48 43.31
CA THR A 526 -6.67 -25.45 44.32
C THR A 526 -7.24 -26.05 45.59
N LEU A 527 -6.61 -25.75 46.73
CA LEU A 527 -7.09 -26.06 48.07
C LEU A 527 -7.99 -24.91 48.55
N ILE A 528 -9.20 -25.26 49.01
CA ILE A 528 -10.20 -24.31 49.47
C ILE A 528 -10.55 -24.67 50.92
N GLN A 529 -10.34 -23.72 51.83
CA GLN A 529 -10.65 -23.89 53.24
C GLN A 529 -11.93 -23.11 53.60
N PHE A 530 -12.95 -23.82 54.09
CA PHE A 530 -14.19 -23.21 54.58
C PHE A 530 -14.14 -22.99 56.08
N ASP A 531 -14.65 -21.86 56.57
CA ASP A 531 -14.93 -21.68 58.00
C ASP A 531 -16.12 -22.56 58.40
N GLY A 532 -16.00 -23.27 59.53
CA GLY A 532 -17.05 -24.17 60.04
C GLY A 532 -18.27 -23.44 60.62
N LYS A 533 -18.26 -22.10 60.60
CA LYS A 533 -19.34 -21.23 61.08
C LYS A 533 -20.17 -20.71 59.90
N SER A 534 -21.49 -20.68 60.07
CA SER A 534 -22.38 -20.13 59.05
C SER A 534 -22.24 -18.61 58.98
N LEU A 535 -22.12 -18.07 57.77
CA LEU A 535 -22.17 -16.61 57.52
C LEU A 535 -23.59 -16.06 57.71
N SER A 536 -24.61 -16.91 57.56
CA SER A 536 -26.02 -16.55 57.71
C SER A 536 -26.66 -17.26 58.90
N ILE A 537 -27.57 -16.55 59.57
CA ILE A 537 -28.45 -17.13 60.60
C ILE A 537 -29.44 -18.06 59.92
N TRP A 538 -29.75 -19.20 60.55
CA TRP A 538 -30.73 -20.15 60.02
C TRP A 538 -32.15 -19.57 60.10
N GLY A 539 -32.61 -19.01 58.98
CA GLY A 539 -33.87 -18.27 58.85
C GLY A 539 -35.12 -19.13 58.65
N VAL A 540 -35.15 -20.36 59.15
CA VAL A 540 -36.29 -21.26 58.98
C VAL A 540 -37.54 -20.65 59.63
N SER A 541 -38.67 -20.68 58.92
CA SER A 541 -39.94 -20.19 59.48
C SER A 541 -40.38 -21.07 60.67
N PRO A 542 -41.11 -20.52 61.66
CA PRO A 542 -41.58 -21.33 62.80
C PRO A 542 -42.37 -22.58 62.37
N ILE A 543 -43.22 -22.43 61.35
CA ILE A 543 -43.98 -23.54 60.74
C ILE A 543 -43.02 -24.56 60.09
N GLY A 544 -42.00 -24.10 59.36
CA GLY A 544 -41.01 -24.97 58.75
C GLY A 544 -40.14 -25.71 59.77
N LYS A 545 -39.86 -25.09 60.92
CA LYS A 545 -39.14 -25.72 62.03
C LYS A 545 -39.96 -26.83 62.67
N GLU A 546 -41.25 -26.59 62.92
CA GLU A 546 -42.14 -27.62 63.46
C GLU A 546 -42.32 -28.78 62.49
N ALA A 547 -42.48 -28.49 61.20
CA ALA A 547 -42.52 -29.50 60.14
C ALA A 547 -41.24 -30.36 60.12
N LEU A 548 -40.06 -29.72 60.13
CA LEU A 548 -38.78 -30.43 60.18
C LEU A 548 -38.63 -31.29 61.45
N VAL A 549 -39.05 -30.79 62.62
CA VAL A 549 -39.02 -31.56 63.87
C VAL A 549 -39.97 -32.75 63.81
N GLN A 550 -41.16 -32.59 63.23
CA GLN A 550 -42.10 -33.70 63.04
C GLN A 550 -41.55 -34.73 62.06
N ASP A 551 -40.92 -34.29 60.97
CA ASP A 551 -40.31 -35.17 59.97
C ASP A 551 -39.11 -35.93 60.54
N LEU A 552 -38.29 -35.29 61.40
CA LEU A 552 -37.18 -35.95 62.10
C LEU A 552 -37.65 -36.96 63.16
N ARG A 553 -38.81 -36.72 63.81
CA ARG A 553 -39.35 -37.61 64.86
C ARG A 553 -40.07 -38.84 64.31
N LYS A 554 -40.55 -38.82 63.06
CA LYS A 554 -41.22 -39.96 62.42
C LYS A 554 -40.20 -41.08 62.16
N SER A 555 -40.11 -42.05 63.07
CA SER A 555 -39.10 -43.12 63.06
C SER A 555 -39.17 -44.10 61.88
N HIS A 556 -40.23 -44.12 61.05
CA HIS A 556 -40.38 -45.12 59.98
C HIS A 556 -40.82 -44.50 58.65
N ARG A 557 -39.92 -44.60 57.65
CA ARG A 557 -40.09 -44.52 56.18
C ARG A 557 -39.89 -43.18 55.43
N GLY A 558 -39.57 -42.07 56.08
CA GLY A 558 -39.10 -40.86 55.37
C GLY A 558 -37.57 -40.78 55.35
N LYS A 559 -36.92 -40.94 54.20
CA LYS A 559 -35.48 -40.66 54.06
C LYS A 559 -35.30 -39.15 53.87
N LEU A 560 -34.93 -38.43 54.92
CA LEU A 560 -34.47 -37.04 54.79
C LEU A 560 -33.07 -37.04 54.17
N PHE A 561 -32.86 -36.24 53.13
CA PHE A 561 -31.56 -36.13 52.47
C PHE A 561 -30.82 -34.89 52.96
N LEU A 562 -29.58 -35.08 53.38
CA LEU A 562 -28.64 -33.98 53.58
C LEU A 562 -28.01 -33.65 52.23
N SER A 563 -28.23 -32.43 51.73
CA SER A 563 -27.63 -31.94 50.49
C SER A 563 -26.43 -31.05 50.81
N VAL A 564 -25.28 -31.35 50.21
CA VAL A 564 -24.10 -30.48 50.22
C VAL A 564 -23.89 -29.97 48.80
N ARG A 565 -23.94 -28.65 48.60
CA ARG A 565 -23.76 -28.01 47.30
C ARG A 565 -22.57 -27.06 47.36
N LEU A 566 -21.63 -27.28 46.43
CA LEU A 566 -20.46 -26.43 46.19
C LEU A 566 -20.70 -25.60 44.92
N LYS A 567 -20.41 -24.30 44.99
CA LYS A 567 -20.48 -23.36 43.87
C LYS A 567 -19.14 -22.64 43.74
N PHE A 568 -18.58 -22.60 42.54
CA PHE A 568 -17.31 -21.93 42.22
C PHE A 568 -17.58 -20.77 41.26
N LEU A 569 -16.88 -19.65 41.42
CA LEU A 569 -16.96 -18.46 40.57
C LEU A 569 -15.62 -18.14 39.91
#